data_AF-A0A7K4BL70-F1
#
_entry.id   AF-A0A7K4BL70-F1
#
_cell.length_a   1.000
_cell.length_b   1.000
_cell.length_c   1.000
_cell.angle_alpha   90.00
_cell.angle_beta   90.00
_cell.angle_gamma   90.00
#
_symmetry.space_group_name_H-M   'P 1'
#
loop_
_entity.id
_entity.type
_entity.pdbx_description
1 polymer ?
#
loop_
_entity_poly.entity_id
_entity_poly.type
_entity_poly.pdbx_seq_one_letter_code
_entity_poly.pdbx_strand_id
1 'polypeptide(L)' 'MTIYTSPSCTNCQALKSYLKKNNLEYKEIDVSIDQDAFSKVVIKTKKMELPIIEYKDKYLAGFNINDIEKLYE' A
#
# COMPACT_ATOMS: atom_id res chain seq x y z
N MET A 1 0.29 -8.79 4.52
CA MET A 1 -0.18 -7.52 3.91
C MET A 1 0.88 -7.06 2.94
N THR A 2 0.57 -6.87 1.67
CA THR A 2 1.55 -6.32 0.72
C THR A 2 1.27 -4.85 0.54
N ILE A 3 2.26 -3.99 0.72
CA ILE A 3 2.13 -2.55 0.46
C ILE A 3 2.99 -2.19 -0.74
N TYR A 4 2.41 -1.43 -1.64
CA TYR A 4 3.04 -0.90 -2.82
C TYR A 4 3.32 0.56 -2.56
N THR A 5 4.60 0.91 -2.58
CA THR A 5 5.08 2.24 -2.21
C THR A 5 6.08 2.75 -3.22
N SER A 6 6.26 4.07 -3.26
CA SER A 6 7.27 4.72 -4.10
C SER A 6 8.12 5.66 -3.24
N PRO A 7 9.43 5.78 -3.49
CA PRO A 7 10.33 6.60 -2.68
C PRO A 7 10.00 8.10 -2.78
N SER A 8 9.34 8.51 -3.87
CA SER A 8 8.94 9.91 -4.09
C SER A 8 7.64 10.31 -3.38
N CYS A 9 6.97 9.40 -2.66
CA CYS A 9 5.66 9.65 -2.10
C CYS A 9 5.69 9.78 -0.57
N THR A 10 5.39 10.98 -0.06
CA THR A 10 5.35 11.27 1.39
C THR A 10 4.31 10.42 2.13
N ASN A 11 3.14 10.18 1.52
CA ASN A 11 2.08 9.35 2.12
C ASN A 11 2.50 7.88 2.29
N CYS A 12 3.38 7.37 1.43
CA CYS A 12 3.92 6.03 1.57
C CYS A 12 4.80 5.88 2.82
N GLN A 13 5.61 6.89 3.15
CA GLN A 13 6.41 6.88 4.38
C GLN A 13 5.54 6.91 5.64
N ALA A 14 4.44 7.68 5.60
CA ALA A 14 3.47 7.71 6.69
C ALA A 14 2.83 6.33 6.92
N LEU A 15 2.43 5.64 5.85
CA LEU A 15 1.90 4.28 5.91
C LEU A 15 2.90 3.29 6.52
N LYS A 16 4.14 3.26 6.01
CA LYS A 16 5.20 2.38 6.54
C LYS A 16 5.40 2.59 8.03
N SER A 17 5.44 3.84 8.46
CA SER A 17 5.59 4.22 9.87
C SER A 17 4.40 3.76 10.71
N TYR A 18 3.17 3.93 10.21
CA TYR A 18 1.96 3.47 10.88
C TYR A 18 1.96 1.94 11.04
N LEU A 19 2.25 1.20 9.98
CA LEU A 19 2.28 -0.26 10.01
C LEU A 19 3.38 -0.80 10.94
N LYS A 20 4.56 -0.18 10.90
CA LYS A 20 5.67 -0.51 11.80
C LYS A 20 5.34 -0.22 13.27
N LYS A 21 4.67 0.91 13.55
CA LYS A 21 4.22 1.28 14.90
C LYS A 21 3.22 0.26 15.45
N ASN A 22 2.33 -0.24 14.61
CA ASN A 22 1.35 -1.27 14.98
C ASN A 22 1.93 -2.70 14.99
N ASN A 23 3.23 -2.89 14.77
CA ASN A 23 3.88 -4.22 14.68
C ASN A 23 3.17 -5.16 13.67
N LEU A 24 2.61 -4.60 12.61
CA LEU A 24 1.95 -5.39 11.57
C LEU A 24 3.00 -5.94 10.62
N GLU A 25 2.93 -7.22 10.31
CA GLU A 25 3.76 -7.82 9.27
C GLU A 25 3.26 -7.39 7.88
N TYR A 26 4.11 -6.65 7.16
CA TYR A 26 3.86 -6.25 5.79
C TYR A 26 5.05 -6.47 4.89
N LYS A 27 4.75 -6.76 3.63
CA LYS A 27 5.71 -6.85 2.54
C LYS A 27 5.69 -5.54 1.79
N GLU A 28 6.79 -4.82 1.82
CA GLU A 28 6.98 -3.62 1.02
C GLU A 28 7.42 -3.98 -0.40
N ILE A 29 6.74 -3.43 -1.39
CA ILE A 29 7.10 -3.50 -2.80
C ILE A 29 7.32 -2.08 -3.30
N ASP A 30 8.52 -1.80 -3.76
CA ASP A 30 8.85 -0.52 -4.36
C ASP A 30 8.47 -0.51 -5.84
N VAL A 31 7.41 0.23 -6.16
CA VAL A 31 6.86 0.27 -7.52
C VAL A 31 7.69 1.14 -8.47
N SER A 32 8.61 1.95 -7.94
CA SER A 32 9.55 2.70 -8.77
C SER A 32 10.69 1.80 -9.28
N ILE A 33 11.02 0.74 -8.54
CA ILE A 33 11.94 -0.31 -9.01
C ILE A 33 11.18 -1.34 -9.86
N ASP A 34 9.99 -1.76 -9.40
CA ASP A 34 9.17 -2.77 -10.06
C ASP A 34 7.93 -2.15 -10.73
N GLN A 35 8.14 -1.62 -11.94
CA GLN A 35 7.08 -0.99 -12.74
C GLN A 35 5.98 -1.97 -13.18
N ASP A 36 6.29 -3.27 -13.24
CA ASP A 36 5.32 -4.32 -13.55
C ASP A 36 4.33 -4.51 -12.38
N ALA A 37 4.84 -4.53 -11.16
CA ALA A 37 4.03 -4.50 -9.95
C ALA A 37 3.13 -3.27 -9.90
N PHE A 38 3.64 -2.08 -10.26
CA PHE A 38 2.83 -0.85 -10.37
C PHE A 38 1.65 -1.05 -11.32
N SER A 39 1.94 -1.51 -12.54
CA SER A 39 0.94 -1.66 -13.59
C SER A 39 -0.14 -2.65 -13.16
N LYS A 40 0.25 -3.78 -12.54
CA LYS A 40 -0.68 -4.76 -11.98
C LYS A 40 -1.61 -4.16 -10.93
N VAL A 41 -1.08 -3.41 -9.97
CA VAL A 41 -1.92 -2.83 -8.90
C VAL A 41 -2.81 -1.70 -9.40
N VAL A 42 -2.34 -0.90 -10.36
CA VAL A 42 -3.14 0.15 -11.00
C VAL A 42 -4.27 -0.48 -11.79
N ILE A 43 -4.02 -1.54 -12.56
CA ILE A 43 -5.06 -2.25 -13.32
C ILE A 43 -6.08 -2.89 -12.37
N LYS A 44 -5.62 -3.51 -11.27
CA LYS A 44 -6.51 -4.15 -10.28
C LYS A 44 -7.34 -3.14 -9.49
N THR A 45 -6.73 -2.08 -8.98
CA THR A 45 -7.42 -1.05 -8.19
C THR A 45 -8.18 -0.04 -9.03
N LYS A 46 -7.83 0.07 -10.32
CA LYS A 46 -8.19 1.19 -11.21
C LYS A 46 -7.82 2.56 -10.65
N LYS A 47 -6.88 2.62 -9.70
CA LYS A 47 -6.40 3.85 -9.10
C LYS A 47 -4.90 3.97 -9.34
N MET A 48 -4.48 5.14 -9.79
CA MET A 48 -3.07 5.51 -9.99
C MET A 48 -2.49 6.22 -8.76
N GLU A 49 -3.10 6.03 -7.59
CA GLU A 49 -2.67 6.67 -6.35
C GLU A 49 -1.98 5.67 -5.43
N LEU A 50 -0.83 6.10 -4.91
CA LEU A 50 -0.07 5.41 -3.88
C LEU A 50 -0.32 6.07 -2.51
N PRO A 51 -0.19 5.32 -1.41
CA PRO A 51 0.17 3.89 -1.33
C PRO A 51 -0.99 2.96 -1.69
N ILE A 52 -0.69 1.77 -2.21
CA ILE A 52 -1.68 0.70 -2.41
C ILE A 52 -1.39 -0.43 -1.43
N ILE A 53 -2.43 -0.94 -0.79
CA ILE A 53 -2.34 -2.01 0.21
C ILE A 53 -3.17 -3.18 -0.31
N GLU A 54 -2.55 -4.33 -0.37
CA GLU A 54 -3.16 -5.62 -0.70
C GLU A 54 -3.22 -6.48 0.56
N TYR A 55 -4.43 -6.89 0.93
CA TYR A 55 -4.67 -7.77 2.07
C TYR A 55 -5.86 -8.69 1.83
N LYS A 56 -5.65 -10.01 1.89
CA LYS A 56 -6.70 -11.04 1.77
C LYS A 56 -7.67 -10.77 0.60
N ASP A 57 -7.12 -10.57 -0.60
CA ASP A 57 -7.85 -10.27 -1.85
C ASP A 57 -8.48 -8.87 -1.94
N LYS A 58 -8.43 -8.06 -0.87
CA LYS A 58 -8.82 -6.66 -0.91
C LYS A 58 -7.64 -5.79 -1.32
N TYR A 59 -7.95 -4.79 -2.14
CA TYR A 59 -7.03 -3.73 -2.49
C TYR A 59 -7.56 -2.39 -1.99
N LEU A 60 -6.70 -1.66 -1.29
CA LEU A 60 -6.98 -0.35 -0.75
C LEU A 60 -5.96 0.61 -1.36
N ALA A 61 -6.44 1.55 -2.16
CA ALA A 61 -5.61 2.58 -2.77
C ALA A 61 -5.78 3.88 -1.99
N GLY A 62 -4.66 4.45 -1.56
CA GLY A 62 -4.58 5.64 -0.72
C GLY A 62 -4.07 5.35 0.70
N PHE A 63 -3.67 6.41 1.39
CA PHE A 63 -3.33 6.36 2.80
C PHE A 63 -4.51 6.87 3.64
N ASN A 64 -5.36 5.96 4.11
CA ASN A 64 -6.46 6.31 5.01
C ASN A 64 -6.49 5.36 6.20
N ILE A 65 -6.20 5.89 7.40
CA ILE A 65 -6.11 5.12 8.64
C ILE A 65 -7.39 4.32 8.86
N ASN A 66 -8.55 4.93 8.63
CA ASN A 66 -9.84 4.28 8.87
C ASN A 66 -10.11 3.11 7.90
N ASP A 67 -9.63 3.19 6.66
CA ASP A 67 -9.75 2.08 5.71
C ASP A 67 -8.75 0.98 6.04
N ILE A 68 -7.55 1.35 6.49
CA ILE A 68 -6.51 0.39 6.92
C ILE A 68 -7.01 -0.39 8.14
N GLU A 69 -7.59 0.29 9.13
CA GLU A 69 -8.24 -0.33 10.30
C GLU A 69 -9.30 -1.34 9.88
N LYS A 70 -10.22 -0.95 9.00
CA LYS A 70 -11.25 -1.84 8.44
C LYS A 70 -10.70 -2.98 7.57
N LEU A 71 -9.45 -2.88 7.12
CA LEU A 71 -8.82 -3.91 6.29
C LEU A 71 -8.39 -5.12 7.14
N TYR A 72 -8.01 -4.88 8.40
CA TYR A 72 -7.56 -5.91 9.33
C TYR A 72 -8.55 -6.24 10.46
N GLU A 73 -9.57 -5.40 10.68
CA GLU A 73 -10.77 -5.70 11.51
C GLU A 73 -11.62 -6.81 10.88
#